data_AF-A0A1G1V3J7-F1
#
_entry.id   AF-A0A1G1V3J7-F1
#
_cell.length_a   1.000
_cell.length_b   1.000
_cell.length_c   1.000
_cell.angle_alpha   90.00
_cell.angle_beta   90.00
_cell.angle_gamma   90.00
#
_symmetry.space_group_name_H-M   'P 1'
#
loop_
_entity.id
_entity.type
_entity.pdbx_description
1 polymer ?
#
loop_
_entity_poly.entity_id
_entity_poly.type
_entity_poly.pdbx_seq_one_letter_code
_entity_poly.pdbx_strand_id
1 'polypeptide(L)'
;MVVLIGLGATWFFLKNRISPPQAKVQIIQTNVSAAVYIDGRQVSFATPYEEYRKPAEIILRLVPSSSGKPMAVWESKITLTEGVTTVIRHDFGETNDLSAGEVLSFEKTGSKKAELAVVSVPDAAEVKFDGQSRGFTPLPIHNASSMEEHTLTVSHPGYVTREITGLKTVPGYKLTAVVYLSQDPQVQAQAQAEEASASSTVSEEPEISKVEILETGTGFLRVRAEASKASVEITQVTPGKQFDLIEEDKSGEWYKIEYEKGKQGWISAQYVKKVNT
;
A
#
# COMPACT_ATOMS: atom_id res chain seq x y z
N MET A 1 -50.29 28.14 -71.61
CA MET A 1 -49.29 27.32 -70.89
C MET A 1 -47.91 27.92 -71.18
N VAL A 2 -47.41 28.80 -70.32
CA VAL A 2 -46.01 29.26 -70.31
C VAL A 2 -45.62 29.41 -68.85
N VAL A 3 -44.57 28.70 -68.46
CA VAL A 3 -44.14 28.42 -67.08
C VAL A 3 -43.26 29.56 -66.54
N LEU A 4 -43.45 29.84 -65.25
CA LEU A 4 -42.81 30.87 -64.45
C LEU A 4 -41.33 30.59 -64.11
N ILE A 5 -40.65 31.71 -63.86
CA ILE A 5 -39.26 31.97 -63.46
C ILE A 5 -38.76 31.07 -62.31
N GLY A 6 -37.59 30.44 -62.52
CA GLY A 6 -36.81 29.78 -61.47
C GLY A 6 -35.59 30.62 -61.07
N LEU A 7 -35.65 31.24 -59.90
CA LEU A 7 -34.48 31.74 -59.16
C LEU A 7 -34.66 31.36 -57.70
N GLY A 8 -33.99 30.30 -57.29
CA GLY A 8 -33.90 29.86 -55.90
C GLY A 8 -32.48 29.38 -55.62
N ALA A 9 -31.58 30.32 -55.33
CA ALA A 9 -30.27 30.00 -54.79
C ALA A 9 -30.46 29.49 -53.34
N THR A 10 -30.46 28.18 -53.17
CA THR A 10 -30.44 27.55 -51.84
C THR A 10 -29.04 27.71 -51.26
N TRP A 11 -28.93 28.63 -50.30
CA TRP A 11 -27.73 28.86 -49.51
C TRP A 11 -27.46 27.63 -48.62
N PHE A 12 -26.57 26.76 -49.07
CA PHE A 12 -26.12 25.58 -48.33
C PHE A 12 -25.15 26.03 -47.24
N PHE A 13 -25.67 26.38 -46.06
CA PHE A 13 -24.84 26.52 -44.87
C PHE A 13 -24.31 25.14 -44.48
N LEU A 14 -23.09 24.81 -44.89
CA LEU A 14 -22.28 23.81 -44.20
C LEU A 14 -21.94 24.38 -42.82
N LYS A 15 -22.85 24.18 -41.86
CA LYS A 15 -22.54 24.34 -40.44
C LYS A 15 -21.58 23.21 -40.11
N ASN A 16 -20.29 23.48 -40.22
CA ASN A 16 -19.20 22.59 -39.84
C ASN A 16 -19.35 22.26 -38.35
N ARG A 17 -20.16 21.25 -38.03
CA ARG A 17 -20.49 20.84 -36.66
C ARG A 17 -19.32 20.00 -36.16
N ILE A 18 -18.28 20.69 -35.73
CA ILE A 18 -17.18 20.10 -34.96
C ILE A 18 -17.84 19.54 -33.68
N SER A 19 -17.87 18.22 -33.54
CA SER A 19 -18.34 17.57 -32.31
C SER A 19 -17.53 18.10 -31.12
N PRO A 20 -18.14 18.27 -29.93
CA PRO A 20 -17.40 18.73 -28.76
C PRO A 20 -16.23 17.78 -28.45
N PRO A 21 -15.14 18.27 -27.85
CA PRO A 21 -14.01 17.43 -27.47
C PRO A 21 -14.49 16.29 -26.56
N GLN A 22 -14.15 15.05 -26.89
CA GLN A 22 -14.52 13.86 -26.14
C GLN A 22 -13.27 13.06 -25.76
N ALA A 23 -13.31 12.48 -24.58
CA ALA A 23 -12.40 11.45 -24.07
C ALA A 23 -13.22 10.18 -23.81
N LYS A 24 -12.59 9.00 -23.85
CA LYS A 24 -13.24 7.74 -23.48
C LYS A 24 -12.61 7.18 -22.22
N VAL A 25 -13.42 6.76 -21.26
CA VAL A 25 -12.98 5.93 -20.13
C VAL A 25 -13.41 4.49 -20.42
N GLN A 26 -12.51 3.54 -20.20
CA GLN A 26 -12.76 2.13 -20.48
C GLN A 26 -12.20 1.26 -19.36
N ILE A 27 -13.09 0.64 -18.57
CA ILE A 27 -12.73 -0.37 -17.58
C ILE A 27 -12.96 -1.72 -18.24
N ILE A 28 -11.87 -2.36 -18.65
CA ILE A 28 -11.94 -3.54 -19.52
C ILE A 28 -12.01 -4.84 -18.75
N GLN A 29 -11.40 -4.91 -17.57
CA GLN A 29 -11.35 -6.14 -16.79
C GLN A 29 -11.16 -5.85 -15.31
N THR A 30 -11.90 -6.59 -14.50
CA THR A 30 -11.70 -6.74 -13.06
C THR A 30 -11.81 -8.20 -12.69
N ASN A 31 -11.11 -8.65 -11.64
CA ASN A 31 -11.16 -10.05 -11.18
C ASN A 31 -12.51 -10.43 -10.54
N VAL A 32 -13.28 -9.45 -10.07
CA VAL A 32 -14.68 -9.58 -9.63
C VAL A 32 -15.53 -8.47 -10.24
N SER A 33 -16.85 -8.67 -10.35
CA SER A 33 -17.76 -7.61 -10.82
C SER A 33 -17.75 -6.41 -9.86
N ALA A 34 -17.72 -5.19 -10.38
CA ALA A 34 -17.73 -3.98 -9.56
C ALA A 34 -18.72 -2.91 -10.04
N ALA A 35 -19.40 -2.26 -9.11
CA ALA A 35 -20.17 -1.05 -9.41
C ALA A 35 -19.22 0.13 -9.67
N VAL A 36 -19.52 0.92 -10.69
CA VAL A 36 -18.67 2.01 -11.16
C VAL A 36 -19.28 3.34 -10.75
N TYR A 37 -18.49 4.16 -10.07
CA TYR A 37 -18.83 5.51 -9.68
C TYR A 37 -17.84 6.49 -10.30
N ILE A 38 -18.35 7.58 -10.87
CA ILE A 38 -17.53 8.68 -11.36
C ILE A 38 -18.02 9.96 -10.70
N ASP A 39 -17.11 10.68 -10.05
CA ASP A 39 -17.38 11.90 -9.29
C ASP A 39 -18.48 11.71 -8.24
N GLY A 40 -18.42 10.57 -7.53
CA GLY A 40 -19.39 10.17 -6.52
C GLY A 40 -20.74 9.64 -7.05
N ARG A 41 -21.03 9.78 -8.35
CA ARG A 41 -22.26 9.28 -8.96
C ARG A 41 -22.07 7.87 -9.52
N GLN A 42 -22.97 6.95 -9.20
CA GLN A 42 -22.98 5.63 -9.83
C GLN A 42 -23.36 5.75 -11.31
N VAL A 43 -22.48 5.24 -12.18
CA VAL A 43 -22.65 5.23 -13.64
C VAL A 43 -22.86 3.82 -14.18
N SER A 44 -22.44 2.79 -13.45
CA SER A 44 -22.72 1.38 -13.77
C SER A 44 -22.92 0.53 -12.51
N PHE A 45 -23.70 -0.53 -12.62
CA PHE A 45 -23.86 -1.55 -11.57
C PHE A 45 -22.80 -2.64 -11.64
N ALA A 46 -22.11 -2.78 -12.78
CA ALA A 46 -21.11 -3.83 -13.01
C ALA A 46 -20.03 -3.37 -13.99
N THR A 47 -18.86 -4.00 -13.88
CA THR A 47 -17.79 -4.00 -14.89
C THR A 47 -18.01 -5.16 -15.87
N PRO A 48 -17.50 -5.08 -17.12
CA PRO A 48 -16.78 -3.96 -17.73
C PRO A 48 -17.68 -2.75 -17.99
N TYR A 49 -17.08 -1.58 -18.18
CA TYR A 49 -17.81 -0.33 -18.42
C TYR A 49 -17.02 0.60 -19.34
N GLU A 50 -17.72 1.30 -20.24
CA GLU A 50 -17.13 2.32 -21.09
C GLU A 50 -18.09 3.48 -21.35
N GLU A 51 -17.55 4.70 -21.40
CA GLU A 51 -18.35 5.91 -21.67
C GLU A 51 -17.47 6.99 -22.31
N TYR A 52 -18.07 7.76 -23.24
CA TYR A 52 -17.48 9.00 -23.73
C TYR A 52 -17.87 10.17 -22.82
N ARG A 53 -16.87 10.94 -22.38
CA ARG A 53 -17.05 12.10 -21.49
C ARG A 53 -16.27 13.31 -21.99
N LYS A 54 -16.57 14.48 -21.42
CA LYS A 54 -15.73 15.67 -21.64
C LYS A 54 -14.34 15.45 -21.01
N PRO A 55 -13.26 15.96 -21.62
CA PRO A 55 -11.95 15.97 -21.00
C PRO A 55 -11.98 16.73 -19.66
N ALA A 56 -11.50 16.10 -18.60
CA ALA A 56 -11.47 16.61 -17.23
C ALA A 56 -10.69 15.65 -16.31
N GLU A 57 -10.28 16.12 -15.14
CA GLU A 57 -10.00 15.21 -14.02
C GLU A 57 -11.32 14.66 -13.47
N ILE A 58 -11.35 13.35 -13.23
CA ILE A 58 -12.47 12.66 -12.59
C ILE A 58 -11.99 11.85 -11.40
N ILE A 59 -12.87 11.60 -10.43
CA ILE A 59 -12.65 10.61 -9.38
C ILE A 59 -13.36 9.33 -9.81
N LEU A 60 -12.59 8.30 -10.14
CA LEU A 60 -13.10 6.98 -10.47
C LEU A 60 -13.06 6.11 -9.21
N ARG A 61 -14.22 5.56 -8.82
CA ARG A 61 -14.34 4.65 -7.68
C ARG A 61 -15.04 3.36 -8.11
N LEU A 62 -14.41 2.23 -7.82
CA LEU A 62 -14.93 0.89 -8.13
C LEU A 62 -15.24 0.15 -6.84
N VAL A 63 -16.47 -0.35 -6.72
CA VAL A 63 -16.95 -1.08 -5.54
C VAL A 63 -17.16 -2.54 -5.91
N PRO A 64 -16.28 -3.46 -5.47
CA PRO A 64 -16.40 -4.88 -5.81
C PRO A 64 -17.64 -5.50 -5.18
N SER A 65 -18.30 -6.39 -5.92
CA SER A 65 -19.43 -7.20 -5.45
C SER A 65 -18.91 -8.60 -5.12
N SER A 66 -18.56 -8.84 -3.85
CA SER A 66 -18.09 -10.14 -3.34
C SER A 66 -19.07 -10.70 -2.30
N SER A 67 -19.39 -11.99 -2.40
CA SER A 67 -20.29 -12.70 -1.47
C SER A 67 -19.56 -13.44 -0.35
N GLY A 68 -18.23 -13.49 -0.37
CA GLY A 68 -17.43 -14.30 0.55
C GLY A 68 -16.49 -13.47 1.42
N LYS A 69 -15.43 -12.95 0.82
CA LYS A 69 -14.40 -12.16 1.52
C LYS A 69 -14.63 -10.67 1.31
N PRO A 70 -14.34 -9.81 2.31
CA PRO A 70 -14.31 -8.38 2.09
C PRO A 70 -13.25 -8.07 1.02
N MET A 71 -13.56 -7.11 0.15
CA MET A 71 -12.64 -6.66 -0.88
C MET A 71 -12.54 -5.15 -0.81
N ALA A 72 -11.35 -4.63 -1.08
CA ALA A 72 -11.08 -3.22 -0.98
C ALA A 72 -11.83 -2.43 -2.05
N VAL A 73 -12.37 -1.27 -1.66
CA VAL A 73 -12.89 -0.31 -2.62
C VAL A 73 -11.71 0.42 -3.23
N TRP A 74 -11.61 0.42 -4.56
CA TRP A 74 -10.57 1.15 -5.25
C TRP A 74 -11.07 2.52 -5.67
N GLU A 75 -10.27 3.55 -5.41
CA GLU A 75 -10.54 4.92 -5.83
C GLU A 75 -9.26 5.55 -6.39
N SER A 76 -9.38 6.24 -7.52
CA SER A 76 -8.26 6.92 -8.15
C SER A 76 -8.72 8.16 -8.89
N LYS A 77 -7.87 9.19 -8.89
CA LYS A 77 -8.06 10.37 -9.73
C LYS A 77 -7.52 10.09 -11.12
N ILE A 78 -8.37 10.18 -12.13
CA ILE A 78 -8.04 9.91 -13.53
C ILE A 78 -8.14 11.18 -14.34
N THR A 79 -7.12 11.49 -15.14
CA THR A 79 -7.16 12.60 -16.10
C THR A 79 -7.68 12.09 -17.44
N LEU A 80 -8.83 12.61 -17.89
CA LEU A 80 -9.37 12.32 -19.21
C LEU A 80 -8.89 13.36 -20.22
N THR A 81 -8.13 12.90 -21.20
CA THR A 81 -7.55 13.75 -22.26
C THR A 81 -8.41 13.71 -23.53
N GLU A 82 -8.55 14.84 -24.20
CA GLU A 82 -9.27 14.92 -25.48
C GLU A 82 -8.71 13.95 -26.52
N GLY A 83 -9.60 13.22 -27.19
CA GLY A 83 -9.26 12.27 -28.25
C GLY A 83 -8.60 10.99 -27.75
N VAL A 84 -8.53 10.77 -26.43
CA VAL A 84 -7.83 9.65 -25.81
C VAL A 84 -8.81 8.71 -25.13
N THR A 85 -8.57 7.41 -25.29
CA THR A 85 -9.15 6.37 -24.44
C THR A 85 -8.22 6.10 -23.27
N THR A 86 -8.70 6.33 -22.05
CA THR A 86 -8.03 5.87 -20.83
C THR A 86 -8.55 4.48 -20.49
N VAL A 87 -7.63 3.51 -20.40
CA VAL A 87 -7.92 2.11 -20.17
C VAL A 87 -7.53 1.74 -18.74
N ILE A 88 -8.43 1.08 -18.02
CA ILE A 88 -8.25 0.67 -16.65
C ILE A 88 -8.44 -0.84 -16.54
N ARG A 89 -7.49 -1.50 -15.87
CA ARG A 89 -7.65 -2.84 -15.31
C ARG A 89 -7.38 -2.79 -13.83
N HIS A 90 -8.16 -3.53 -13.06
CA HIS A 90 -8.01 -3.55 -11.62
C HIS A 90 -8.36 -4.92 -11.04
N ASP A 91 -7.44 -5.48 -10.27
CA ASP A 91 -7.58 -6.73 -9.55
C ASP A 91 -7.74 -6.42 -8.07
N PHE A 92 -8.94 -6.61 -7.54
CA PHE A 92 -9.26 -6.34 -6.15
C PHE A 92 -8.62 -7.37 -5.22
N GLY A 93 -7.98 -6.89 -4.17
CA GLY A 93 -7.56 -7.67 -3.00
C GLY A 93 -8.45 -7.43 -1.78
N GLU A 94 -8.16 -8.11 -0.67
CA GLU A 94 -8.88 -7.92 0.59
C GLU A 94 -8.64 -6.51 1.17
N THR A 95 -7.45 -5.95 0.94
CA THR A 95 -7.05 -4.56 1.24
C THR A 95 -6.53 -3.85 -0.01
N ASN A 96 -6.34 -2.54 0.06
CA ASN A 96 -5.78 -1.76 -1.05
C ASN A 96 -4.37 -2.22 -1.40
N ASP A 97 -3.54 -2.53 -0.40
CA ASP A 97 -2.16 -2.99 -0.61
C ASP A 97 -2.10 -4.40 -1.20
N LEU A 98 -3.17 -5.18 -1.08
CA LEU A 98 -3.33 -6.48 -1.73
C LEU A 98 -4.01 -6.39 -3.11
N SER A 99 -4.39 -5.18 -3.54
CA SER A 99 -4.97 -4.95 -4.86
C SER A 99 -3.88 -4.60 -5.88
N ALA A 100 -4.14 -4.90 -7.14
CA ALA A 100 -3.23 -4.58 -8.25
C ALA A 100 -4.01 -3.99 -9.42
N GLY A 101 -3.30 -3.44 -10.41
CA GLY A 101 -3.96 -2.91 -11.59
C GLY A 101 -3.05 -2.07 -12.46
N GLU A 102 -3.62 -1.56 -13.54
CA GLU A 102 -2.97 -0.54 -14.35
C GLU A 102 -3.97 0.44 -14.94
N VAL A 103 -3.49 1.68 -15.08
CA VAL A 103 -4.16 2.72 -15.85
C VAL A 103 -3.25 3.10 -16.99
N LEU A 104 -3.75 2.94 -18.22
CA LEU A 104 -3.07 3.31 -19.45
C LEU A 104 -3.76 4.52 -20.06
N SER A 105 -3.01 5.58 -20.31
CA SER A 105 -3.52 6.80 -20.93
C SER A 105 -2.52 7.35 -21.94
N PHE A 106 -3.03 7.99 -22.99
CA PHE A 106 -2.19 8.74 -23.92
C PHE A 106 -2.32 10.23 -23.69
N GLU A 107 -1.26 10.95 -23.99
CA GLU A 107 -1.30 12.40 -24.19
C GLU A 107 -0.61 12.74 -25.50
N LYS A 108 -1.16 13.70 -26.24
CA LYS A 108 -0.54 14.15 -27.48
C LYS A 108 0.75 14.89 -27.15
N THR A 109 1.84 14.53 -27.81
CA THR A 109 3.11 15.23 -27.68
C THR A 109 3.33 16.14 -28.88
N GLY A 110 4.18 17.15 -28.71
CA GLY A 110 4.70 17.95 -29.83
C GLY A 110 5.79 17.22 -30.62
N SER A 111 6.19 16.01 -30.21
CA SER A 111 7.27 15.24 -30.83
C SER A 111 6.74 14.39 -31.99
N LYS A 112 7.64 13.89 -32.85
CA LYS A 112 7.31 12.91 -33.88
C LYS A 112 7.58 11.46 -33.44
N LYS A 113 7.97 11.28 -32.17
CA LYS A 113 8.36 9.97 -31.62
C LYS A 113 7.24 9.43 -30.77
N ALA A 114 7.19 8.12 -30.63
CA ALA A 114 6.38 7.49 -29.60
C ALA A 114 7.15 7.56 -28.28
N GLU A 115 6.45 7.89 -27.20
CA GLU A 115 7.03 8.01 -25.87
C GLU A 115 6.25 7.11 -24.91
N LEU A 116 6.94 6.53 -23.94
CA LEU A 116 6.34 5.75 -22.86
C LEU A 116 6.85 6.30 -21.52
N ALA A 117 5.99 6.43 -20.54
CA ALA A 117 6.35 6.69 -19.15
C ALA A 117 5.68 5.66 -18.25
N VAL A 118 6.44 5.11 -17.32
CA VAL A 118 5.98 4.10 -16.36
C VAL A 118 6.09 4.68 -14.97
N VAL A 119 4.99 4.66 -14.23
CA VAL A 119 4.89 5.05 -12.83
C VAL A 119 4.32 3.85 -12.08
N SER A 120 4.77 3.60 -10.86
CA SER A 120 4.22 2.51 -10.05
C SER A 120 3.84 2.94 -8.65
N VAL A 121 2.99 2.13 -8.03
CA VAL A 121 2.72 2.09 -6.60
C VAL A 121 2.97 0.66 -6.14
N PRO A 122 3.94 0.40 -5.25
CA PRO A 122 4.86 1.35 -4.61
C PRO A 122 5.78 2.02 -5.65
N ASP A 123 6.42 3.11 -5.26
CA ASP A 123 7.43 3.77 -6.09
C ASP A 123 8.69 2.90 -6.21
N ALA A 124 9.68 3.36 -6.99
CA ALA A 124 10.97 2.70 -7.16
C ALA A 124 10.90 1.22 -7.60
N ALA A 125 9.85 0.82 -8.32
CA ALA A 125 9.74 -0.53 -8.88
C ALA A 125 10.64 -0.69 -10.11
N GLU A 126 11.31 -1.84 -10.23
CA GLU A 126 12.09 -2.19 -11.42
C GLU A 126 11.16 -2.32 -12.62
N VAL A 127 11.59 -1.78 -13.76
CA VAL A 127 10.88 -1.84 -15.03
C VAL A 127 11.71 -2.60 -16.06
N LYS A 128 11.12 -3.65 -16.63
CA LYS A 128 11.63 -4.31 -17.84
C LYS A 128 10.68 -4.01 -19.00
N PHE A 129 11.26 -3.61 -20.14
CA PHE A 129 10.53 -3.34 -21.37
C PHE A 129 11.07 -4.26 -22.46
N ASP A 130 10.20 -5.10 -23.00
CA ASP A 130 10.54 -6.21 -23.91
C ASP A 130 11.64 -7.12 -23.35
N GLY A 131 11.52 -7.45 -22.06
CA GLY A 131 12.46 -8.30 -21.33
C GLY A 131 13.77 -7.62 -20.91
N GLN A 132 14.08 -6.43 -21.43
CA GLN A 132 15.29 -5.68 -21.08
C GLN A 132 15.05 -4.79 -19.86
N SER A 133 15.89 -4.88 -18.83
CA SER A 133 15.85 -3.97 -17.67
C SER A 133 16.17 -2.54 -18.11
N ARG A 134 15.28 -1.60 -17.78
CA ARG A 134 15.37 -0.19 -18.19
C ARG A 134 15.62 0.78 -17.02
N GLY A 135 15.43 0.34 -15.78
CA GLY A 135 15.61 1.17 -14.58
C GLY A 135 14.45 1.01 -13.61
N PHE A 136 14.21 2.05 -12.80
CA PHE A 136 13.18 2.07 -11.76
C PHE A 136 12.18 3.20 -11.99
N THR A 137 10.92 3.00 -11.59
CA THR A 137 9.87 4.03 -11.67
C THR A 137 10.16 5.22 -10.72
N PRO A 138 9.74 6.45 -11.07
CA PRO A 138 9.13 6.86 -12.35
C PRO A 138 10.15 6.87 -13.50
N LEU A 139 9.80 6.22 -14.63
CA LEU A 139 10.74 5.97 -15.72
C LEU A 139 10.17 6.38 -17.09
N PRO A 140 10.73 7.41 -17.75
CA PRO A 140 10.50 7.62 -19.18
C PRO A 140 11.33 6.64 -20.04
N ILE A 141 10.73 6.13 -21.11
CA ILE A 141 11.34 5.20 -22.07
C ILE A 141 11.27 5.86 -23.47
N HIS A 142 12.43 6.22 -24.01
CA HIS A 142 12.57 7.04 -25.22
C HIS A 142 12.76 6.24 -26.53
N ASN A 143 12.52 4.93 -26.52
CA ASN A 143 12.66 4.04 -27.68
C ASN A 143 11.60 2.92 -27.74
N ALA A 144 10.36 3.23 -27.36
CA ALA A 144 9.25 2.33 -27.63
C ALA A 144 8.94 2.40 -29.14
N SER A 145 9.20 1.32 -29.87
CA SER A 145 8.95 1.26 -31.31
C SER A 145 7.45 1.32 -31.59
N SER A 146 7.04 2.09 -32.59
CA SER A 146 5.65 2.54 -32.71
C SER A 146 4.71 1.62 -33.50
N MET A 147 5.11 0.38 -33.79
CA MET A 147 4.36 -0.53 -34.68
C MET A 147 4.23 -1.96 -34.15
N GLU A 148 4.83 -2.26 -33.00
CA GLU A 148 4.84 -3.59 -32.40
C GLU A 148 4.10 -3.58 -31.06
N GLU A 149 3.56 -4.73 -30.68
CA GLU A 149 3.04 -4.93 -29.32
C GLU A 149 4.22 -5.19 -28.39
N HIS A 150 4.25 -4.44 -27.29
CA HIS A 150 5.30 -4.53 -26.29
C HIS A 150 4.83 -5.24 -25.04
N THR A 151 5.81 -5.77 -24.32
CA THR A 151 5.61 -6.29 -22.97
C THR A 151 6.30 -5.38 -21.96
N LEU A 152 5.55 -5.00 -20.93
CA LEU A 152 6.03 -4.24 -19.79
C LEU A 152 5.94 -5.11 -18.53
N THR A 153 7.07 -5.36 -17.87
CA THR A 153 7.11 -6.05 -16.58
C THR A 153 7.53 -5.06 -15.50
N VAL A 154 6.77 -5.00 -14.41
CA VAL A 154 7.04 -4.13 -13.26
C VAL A 154 7.13 -4.98 -11.99
N SER A 155 8.23 -4.86 -11.25
CA SER A 155 8.51 -5.67 -10.07
C SER A 155 9.10 -4.85 -8.93
N HIS A 156 8.70 -5.12 -7.69
CA HIS A 156 9.24 -4.49 -6.49
C HIS A 156 9.42 -5.55 -5.39
N PRO A 157 10.51 -5.55 -4.59
CA PRO A 157 10.67 -6.48 -3.49
C PRO A 157 9.48 -6.45 -2.52
N GLY A 158 8.96 -7.63 -2.15
CA GLY A 158 7.77 -7.76 -1.29
C GLY A 158 6.43 -7.60 -2.02
N TYR A 159 6.44 -7.46 -3.35
CA TYR A 159 5.24 -7.31 -4.17
C TYR A 159 5.21 -8.35 -5.30
N VAL A 160 3.99 -8.73 -5.69
CA VAL A 160 3.73 -9.58 -6.84
C VAL A 160 4.12 -8.83 -8.11
N THR A 161 4.97 -9.46 -8.94
CA THR A 161 5.38 -8.91 -10.24
C THR A 161 4.18 -8.82 -11.18
N ARG A 162 4.02 -7.69 -11.87
CA ARG A 162 2.95 -7.49 -12.85
C ARG A 162 3.53 -7.44 -14.26
N GLU A 163 2.92 -8.19 -15.17
CA GLU A 163 3.25 -8.20 -16.60
C GLU A 163 2.06 -7.66 -17.41
N ILE A 164 2.33 -6.69 -18.28
CA ILE A 164 1.35 -6.06 -19.16
C ILE A 164 1.79 -6.33 -20.59
N THR A 165 0.99 -7.11 -21.32
CA THR A 165 1.24 -7.49 -22.71
C THR A 165 0.33 -6.71 -23.67
N GLY A 166 0.69 -6.70 -24.96
CA GLY A 166 -0.12 -6.03 -25.99
C GLY A 166 -0.04 -4.50 -25.92
N LEU A 167 0.99 -3.94 -25.27
CA LEU A 167 1.14 -2.51 -25.09
C LEU A 167 1.54 -1.86 -26.42
N LYS A 168 0.76 -0.90 -26.93
CA LYS A 168 1.04 -0.22 -28.20
C LYS A 168 1.48 1.20 -27.93
N THR A 169 2.58 1.63 -28.54
CA THR A 169 3.00 3.04 -28.51
C THR A 169 2.71 3.71 -29.84
N VAL A 170 2.39 5.01 -29.82
CA VAL A 170 1.92 5.75 -31.00
C VAL A 170 2.80 6.99 -31.23
N PRO A 171 3.31 7.24 -32.45
CA PRO A 171 4.12 8.43 -32.72
C PRO A 171 3.34 9.71 -32.48
N GLY A 172 3.98 10.69 -31.84
CA GLY A 172 3.33 11.95 -31.46
C GLY A 172 2.40 11.83 -30.26
N TYR A 173 2.48 10.71 -29.53
CA TYR A 173 1.83 10.53 -28.25
C TYR A 173 2.80 9.95 -27.23
N LYS A 174 2.54 10.29 -25.96
CA LYS A 174 3.16 9.68 -24.80
C LYS A 174 2.13 8.77 -24.15
N LEU A 175 2.42 7.48 -24.10
CA LEU A 175 1.69 6.53 -23.28
C LEU A 175 2.20 6.65 -21.84
N THR A 176 1.30 6.88 -20.89
CA THR A 176 1.59 6.78 -19.46
C THR A 176 0.93 5.53 -18.91
N ALA A 177 1.73 4.64 -18.35
CA ALA A 177 1.29 3.46 -17.61
C ALA A 177 1.50 3.70 -16.11
N VAL A 178 0.39 3.80 -15.37
CA VAL A 178 0.41 3.82 -13.91
C VAL A 178 0.08 2.41 -13.42
N VAL A 179 1.02 1.76 -12.73
CA VAL A 179 0.97 0.35 -12.36
C VAL A 179 0.88 0.18 -10.85
N TYR A 180 -0.17 -0.46 -10.37
CA TYR A 180 -0.35 -0.78 -8.95
C TYR A 180 0.04 -2.24 -8.74
N LEU A 181 1.03 -2.49 -7.88
CA LEU A 181 1.45 -3.82 -7.49
C LEU A 181 0.77 -4.23 -6.18
N SER A 182 0.35 -5.49 -6.11
CA SER A 182 -0.17 -6.10 -4.89
C SER A 182 1.00 -6.61 -4.05
N GLN A 183 0.99 -6.37 -2.73
CA GLN A 183 1.94 -6.95 -1.79
C GLN A 183 1.84 -8.47 -1.84
N ASP A 184 2.98 -9.15 -1.77
CA ASP A 184 3.04 -10.61 -1.76
C ASP A 184 2.50 -11.13 -0.41
N PRO A 185 1.35 -11.84 -0.38
CA PRO A 185 0.77 -12.34 0.86
C PRO A 185 1.67 -13.34 1.58
N GLN A 186 2.60 -14.01 0.87
CA GLN A 186 3.54 -14.93 1.50
C GLN A 186 4.62 -14.17 2.28
N VAL A 187 5.06 -13.03 1.77
CA VAL A 187 6.01 -12.15 2.48
C VAL A 187 5.33 -11.53 3.70
N GLN A 188 4.04 -11.16 3.61
CA GLN A 188 3.26 -10.74 4.78
C GLN A 188 3.12 -11.86 5.81
N ALA A 189 2.75 -13.07 5.40
CA ALA A 189 2.62 -14.21 6.31
C ALA A 189 3.94 -14.57 6.98
N GLN A 190 5.07 -14.42 6.28
CA GLN A 190 6.42 -14.63 6.83
C GLN A 190 6.85 -13.50 7.76
N ALA A 191 6.62 -12.23 7.40
CA ALA A 191 6.92 -11.10 8.28
C ALA A 191 6.05 -11.11 9.54
N GLN A 192 4.78 -11.50 9.43
CA GLN A 192 3.87 -11.63 10.56
C GLN A 192 4.17 -12.88 11.39
N ALA A 193 4.72 -13.95 10.77
CA ALA A 193 5.26 -15.10 11.49
C ALA A 193 6.62 -14.78 12.16
N GLU A 194 7.46 -13.93 11.56
CA GLU A 194 8.70 -13.43 12.15
C GLU A 194 8.44 -12.43 13.27
N GLU A 195 7.45 -11.55 13.15
CA GLU A 195 6.98 -10.68 14.24
C GLU A 195 6.28 -11.48 15.33
N ALA A 196 5.49 -12.50 14.98
CA ALA A 196 4.94 -13.44 15.95
C ALA A 196 6.04 -14.27 16.62
N SER A 197 7.10 -14.66 15.91
CA SER A 197 8.24 -15.41 16.44
C SER A 197 9.20 -14.52 17.25
N ALA A 198 9.33 -13.25 16.88
CA ALA A 198 10.02 -12.21 17.65
C ALA A 198 9.24 -11.81 18.92
N SER A 199 7.91 -11.91 18.88
CA SER A 199 7.03 -11.81 20.05
C SER A 199 7.04 -13.11 20.89
N SER A 200 7.19 -14.27 20.24
CA SER A 200 7.32 -15.59 20.88
C SER A 200 8.72 -15.86 21.44
N THR A 201 9.70 -14.99 21.20
CA THR A 201 11.04 -15.04 21.81
C THR A 201 11.17 -14.10 23.01
N VAL A 202 10.07 -13.51 23.49
CA VAL A 202 9.97 -12.89 24.83
C VAL A 202 8.71 -13.40 25.57
N SER A 203 8.40 -14.68 25.38
CA SER A 203 7.42 -15.42 26.20
C SER A 203 8.03 -16.74 26.68
N GLU A 204 9.23 -16.67 27.25
CA GLU A 204 9.43 -17.46 28.47
C GLU A 204 8.50 -16.81 29.50
N GLU A 205 7.38 -17.50 29.76
CA GLU A 205 6.72 -17.39 31.06
C GLU A 205 7.82 -17.46 32.12
N PRO A 206 8.00 -16.44 32.98
CA PRO A 206 9.04 -16.54 33.99
C PRO A 206 8.68 -17.75 34.84
N GLU A 207 9.51 -18.80 34.77
CA GLU A 207 9.68 -19.72 35.87
C GLU A 207 9.92 -18.84 37.10
N ILE A 208 8.85 -18.61 37.87
CA ILE A 208 8.75 -17.54 38.87
C ILE A 208 9.80 -17.83 39.94
N SER A 209 10.99 -17.28 39.74
CA SER A 209 12.09 -17.40 40.67
C SER A 209 11.83 -16.41 41.77
N LYS A 210 11.10 -16.82 42.80
CA LYS A 210 10.89 -15.96 43.97
C LYS A 210 12.23 -15.63 44.61
N VAL A 211 12.30 -14.47 45.23
CA VAL A 211 13.47 -14.03 45.97
C VAL A 211 13.11 -13.79 47.43
N GLU A 212 13.84 -14.45 48.32
CA GLU A 212 13.74 -14.25 49.77
C GLU A 212 14.75 -13.18 50.22
N ILE A 213 14.27 -12.21 50.99
CA ILE A 213 15.11 -11.15 51.56
C ILE A 213 15.89 -11.71 52.75
N LEU A 214 17.22 -11.69 52.68
CA LEU A 214 18.10 -12.13 53.76
C LEU A 214 18.15 -11.08 54.88
N GLU A 215 18.58 -11.51 56.06
CA GLU A 215 18.86 -10.62 57.18
C GLU A 215 19.85 -9.51 56.77
N THR A 216 19.47 -8.28 57.06
CA THR A 216 20.31 -7.10 56.84
C THR A 216 20.73 -6.55 58.20
N GLY A 217 21.92 -5.95 58.31
CA GLY A 217 22.37 -5.32 59.56
C GLY A 217 21.47 -4.18 60.07
N THR A 218 20.48 -3.76 59.28
CA THR A 218 19.52 -2.68 59.55
C THR A 218 18.08 -3.18 59.74
N GLY A 219 17.79 -4.47 59.55
CA GLY A 219 16.44 -5.04 59.67
C GLY A 219 15.50 -4.75 58.50
N PHE A 220 15.98 -4.17 57.41
CA PHE A 220 15.23 -3.89 56.18
C PHE A 220 16.15 -3.78 54.96
N LEU A 221 15.64 -4.12 53.78
CA LEU A 221 16.27 -3.91 52.49
C LEU A 221 15.54 -2.80 51.72
N ARG A 222 16.31 -1.87 51.14
CA ARG A 222 15.78 -0.74 50.37
C ARG A 222 15.42 -1.16 48.96
N VAL A 223 14.25 -0.70 48.50
CA VAL A 223 13.78 -0.80 47.12
C VAL A 223 13.96 0.56 46.45
N ARG A 224 14.65 0.59 45.31
CA ARG A 224 15.05 1.80 44.58
C ARG A 224 14.40 1.91 43.21
N ALA A 225 14.37 3.12 42.66
CA ALA A 225 13.81 3.39 41.34
C ALA A 225 14.63 2.78 40.19
N GLU A 226 15.95 2.73 40.34
CA GLU A 226 16.90 2.21 39.36
C GLU A 226 17.91 1.28 40.03
N ALA A 227 18.58 0.44 39.23
CA ALA A 227 19.64 -0.49 39.63
C ALA A 227 20.94 0.23 40.03
N SER A 228 20.88 1.14 41.01
CA SER A 228 22.02 1.95 41.45
C SER A 228 21.94 2.33 42.92
N LYS A 229 23.10 2.34 43.60
CA LYS A 229 23.23 2.78 45.01
C LYS A 229 22.93 4.27 45.18
N ALA A 230 23.03 5.05 44.11
CA ALA A 230 22.73 6.47 44.07
C ALA A 230 21.25 6.78 43.74
N SER A 231 20.47 5.77 43.34
CA SER A 231 19.07 5.95 42.95
C SER A 231 18.15 6.23 44.14
N VAL A 232 17.02 6.88 43.90
CA VAL A 232 16.03 7.24 44.92
C VAL A 232 15.42 5.98 45.53
N GLU A 233 15.33 5.95 46.87
CA GLU A 233 14.61 4.92 47.61
C GLU A 233 13.10 5.16 47.48
N ILE A 234 12.38 4.17 46.97
CA ILE A 234 10.92 4.20 46.79
C ILE A 234 10.21 3.56 47.99
N THR A 235 10.75 2.46 48.52
CA THR A 235 10.18 1.76 49.67
C THR A 235 11.22 0.88 50.37
N GLN A 236 10.82 0.18 51.44
CA GLN A 236 11.63 -0.77 52.19
C GLN A 236 10.88 -2.10 52.34
N VAL A 237 11.60 -3.21 52.25
CA VAL A 237 11.09 -4.57 52.46
C VAL A 237 11.79 -5.24 53.64
N THR A 238 11.09 -6.09 54.37
CA THR A 238 11.59 -6.75 55.58
C THR A 238 12.27 -8.09 55.26
N PRO A 239 13.34 -8.49 55.97
CA PRO A 239 13.92 -9.83 55.90
C PRO A 239 12.88 -10.95 56.12
N GLY A 240 13.11 -12.10 55.49
CA GLY A 240 12.25 -13.30 55.54
C GLY A 240 11.01 -13.25 54.64
N LYS A 241 10.71 -12.11 54.00
CA LYS A 241 9.65 -12.02 52.99
C LYS A 241 10.15 -12.48 51.63
N GLN A 242 9.24 -13.06 50.85
CA GLN A 242 9.48 -13.48 49.48
C GLN A 242 8.74 -12.55 48.51
N PHE A 243 9.39 -12.21 47.40
CA PHE A 243 8.84 -11.38 46.33
C PHE A 243 9.09 -12.03 44.97
N ASP A 244 8.27 -11.69 43.99
CA ASP A 244 8.44 -12.18 42.63
C ASP A 244 9.59 -11.42 41.96
N LEU A 245 10.56 -12.15 41.40
CA LEU A 245 11.66 -11.59 40.62
C LEU A 245 11.17 -11.30 39.20
N ILE A 246 11.23 -10.03 38.81
CA ILE A 246 10.77 -9.56 37.50
C ILE A 246 11.96 -9.45 36.53
N GLU A 247 13.10 -8.98 37.01
CA GLU A 247 14.25 -8.65 36.16
C GLU A 247 15.57 -8.75 36.94
N GLU A 248 16.66 -9.10 36.26
CA GLU A 248 18.02 -9.02 36.76
C GLU A 248 18.80 -8.03 35.90
N ASP A 249 19.53 -7.12 36.55
CA ASP A 249 20.38 -6.18 35.82
C ASP A 249 21.55 -6.92 35.16
N LYS A 250 22.11 -6.35 34.08
CA LYS A 250 23.24 -6.93 33.32
C LYS A 250 24.48 -7.23 34.17
N SER A 251 24.62 -6.54 35.31
CA SER A 251 25.72 -6.75 36.26
C SER A 251 25.49 -7.91 37.26
N GLY A 252 24.24 -8.38 37.40
CA GLY A 252 23.83 -9.34 38.44
C GLY A 252 23.85 -8.77 39.87
N GLU A 253 24.15 -7.48 40.05
CA GLU A 253 24.21 -6.84 41.38
C GLU A 253 22.84 -6.36 41.88
N TRP A 254 21.84 -6.35 41.00
CA TRP A 254 20.51 -5.82 41.25
C TRP A 254 19.43 -6.74 40.72
N TYR A 255 18.37 -6.87 41.51
CA TYR A 255 17.16 -7.60 41.19
C TYR A 255 15.98 -6.66 41.25
N LYS A 256 15.11 -6.72 40.24
CA LYS A 256 13.85 -5.99 40.22
C LYS A 256 12.76 -6.91 40.73
N ILE A 257 12.03 -6.45 41.73
CA ILE A 257 10.96 -7.20 42.36
C ILE A 257 9.64 -6.46 42.25
N GLU A 258 8.54 -7.21 42.28
CA GLU A 258 7.21 -6.68 42.53
C GLU A 258 6.91 -6.73 44.04
N TYR A 259 6.87 -5.57 44.70
CA TYR A 259 6.72 -5.47 46.16
C TYR A 259 5.25 -5.31 46.60
N GLU A 260 4.40 -4.82 45.71
CA GLU A 260 2.94 -4.73 45.82
C GLU A 260 2.35 -4.95 44.44
N LYS A 261 1.09 -5.40 44.35
CA LYS A 261 0.43 -5.66 43.06
C LYS A 261 0.49 -4.44 42.13
N GLY A 262 1.21 -4.57 41.02
CA GLY A 262 1.46 -3.54 40.01
C GLY A 262 2.58 -2.55 40.35
N LYS A 263 3.32 -2.72 41.45
CA LYS A 263 4.42 -1.82 41.84
C LYS A 263 5.76 -2.56 41.92
N GLN A 264 6.74 -2.02 41.21
CA GLN A 264 8.05 -2.64 41.02
C GLN A 264 9.20 -1.74 41.47
N GLY A 265 10.32 -2.34 41.84
CA GLY A 265 11.55 -1.60 42.12
C GLY A 265 12.76 -2.50 42.33
N TRP A 266 13.94 -1.88 42.42
CA TRP A 266 15.24 -2.55 42.42
C TRP A 266 15.79 -2.74 43.83
N ILE A 267 16.22 -3.96 44.14
CA ILE A 267 16.88 -4.35 45.38
C ILE A 267 18.28 -4.89 45.09
N SER A 268 19.18 -4.79 46.07
CA SER A 268 20.55 -5.28 45.91
C SER A 268 20.61 -6.80 46.06
N ALA A 269 21.17 -7.48 45.06
CA ALA A 269 21.26 -8.94 44.98
C ALA A 269 22.02 -9.58 46.16
N GLN A 270 22.94 -8.83 46.78
CA GLN A 270 23.75 -9.32 47.91
C GLN A 270 22.94 -9.67 49.17
N TYR A 271 21.71 -9.14 49.30
CA TYR A 271 20.83 -9.37 50.45
C TYR A 271 19.64 -10.26 50.08
N VAL A 272 19.79 -11.06 49.04
CA VAL A 272 18.68 -11.80 48.45
C VAL A 272 19.12 -13.22 48.12
N LYS A 273 18.26 -14.18 48.40
CA LYS A 273 18.41 -15.57 47.98
C LYS A 273 17.33 -15.94 46.99
N LYS A 274 17.73 -16.39 45.80
CA LYS A 274 16.80 -16.97 44.81
C LYS A 274 16.23 -18.28 45.36
N VAL A 275 14.90 -18.42 45.30
CA VAL A 275 14.14 -19.59 45.70
C VAL A 275 13.40 -20.08 44.46
N ASN A 276 13.92 -21.15 43.86
CA ASN A 276 13.20 -21.83 42.79
C ASN A 276 12.03 -22.58 43.43
N THR A 277 10.82 -22.38 42.91
CA THR A 277 9.66 -23.24 43.22
C THR A 277 9.50 -24.25 42.11
#